data_AF-A0A1V4K340-F1
#
_entry.id   AF-A0A1V4K340-F1
#
_cell.length_a   1.000
_cell.length_b   1.000
_cell.length_c   1.000
_cell.angle_alpha   90.00
_cell.angle_beta   90.00
_cell.angle_gamma   90.00
#
_symmetry.space_group_name_H-M   'P 1'
#
loop_
_entity.id
_entity.type
_entity.pdbx_description
1 polymer ?
#
loop_
_entity_poly.entity_id
_entity_poly.type
_entity_poly.pdbx_seq_one_letter_code
_entity_poly.pdbx_strand_id
1 'polypeptide(L)'
;MPRPGAVPAAAGPQRGNHFDQYEEGHLEIEQASLDKPIESDNIGHRLLQKHGWKLGQGLGKSLQGRTDPIPIVVKYDVMGMGRMEMELDYAEDATERRRVLEVEKEDTEELRQKYKDYVDKEKAIAKALEDLRANFYCELCDKQYQKHQEFDNHINSYDHAHKQRLKDLKQREFARNVSSRSRKDERKQEKALRRLHELAEQRRQPEW
;
A
#
# COMPACT_ATOMS: atom_id res chain seq x y z
N MET A 1 -2.84 53.82 53.49
CA MET A 1 -1.87 52.94 54.17
C MET A 1 -1.31 51.94 53.15
N PRO A 2 0.01 51.68 53.13
CA PRO A 2 0.74 51.08 52.00
C PRO A 2 1.04 49.57 52.12
N ARG A 3 1.54 49.02 50.99
CA ARG A 3 2.17 47.70 50.63
C ARG A 3 2.98 46.98 51.74
N PRO A 4 3.34 45.66 51.68
CA PRO A 4 3.93 44.96 50.51
C PRO A 4 3.68 43.43 50.37
N GLY A 5 3.95 42.80 49.22
CA GLY A 5 5.21 42.10 49.02
C GLY A 5 5.31 41.46 47.63
N ALA A 6 6.28 41.93 46.85
CA ALA A 6 6.71 41.37 45.57
C ALA A 6 7.84 40.36 45.80
N VAL A 7 7.84 39.28 45.02
CA VAL A 7 8.89 38.25 44.97
C VAL A 7 9.91 38.66 43.90
N PRO A 8 11.24 38.55 44.13
CA PRO A 8 12.24 39.11 43.22
C PRO A 8 12.49 38.24 41.98
N ALA A 9 12.72 38.89 40.84
CA ALA A 9 13.18 38.29 39.61
C ALA A 9 14.68 37.89 39.72
N ALA A 10 14.98 36.64 39.38
CA ALA A 10 16.34 36.11 39.33
C ALA A 10 17.12 36.69 38.14
N ALA A 11 18.36 37.11 38.42
CA ALA A 11 19.33 37.60 37.46
C ALA A 11 19.84 36.47 36.55
N GLY A 12 19.73 36.65 35.23
CA GLY A 12 20.47 35.89 34.23
C GLY A 12 21.79 36.60 33.89
N PRO A 13 22.87 35.87 33.55
CA PRO A 13 24.22 36.41 33.51
C PRO A 13 24.50 37.24 32.24
N GLN A 14 25.19 38.36 32.42
CA GLN A 14 25.85 39.08 31.34
C GLN A 14 27.15 38.37 30.97
N ARG A 15 27.35 38.08 29.67
CA ARG A 15 28.51 38.54 28.87
C ARG A 15 28.55 37.84 27.51
N GLY A 16 28.74 38.66 26.48
CA GLY A 16 29.11 38.22 25.15
C GLY A 16 29.05 39.39 24.18
N ASN A 17 30.00 40.34 24.28
CA ASN A 17 30.27 41.26 23.19
C ASN A 17 30.75 40.42 21.99
N HIS A 18 29.87 40.16 21.03
CA HIS A 18 30.26 39.64 19.72
C HIS A 18 30.01 40.71 18.66
N PHE A 19 31.04 41.56 18.59
CA PHE A 19 31.50 42.32 17.43
C PHE A 19 31.11 41.68 16.10
N ASP A 20 30.21 42.33 15.38
CA ASP A 20 30.08 42.38 13.91
C ASP A 20 28.63 42.77 13.55
N GLN A 21 28.30 44.04 13.82
CA GLN A 21 27.17 44.68 13.17
C GLN A 21 27.74 45.28 11.88
N TYR A 22 27.71 44.51 10.79
CA TYR A 22 27.99 45.07 9.48
C TYR A 22 26.83 46.03 9.18
N GLU A 23 27.10 47.34 9.16
CA GLU A 23 26.25 48.28 8.44
C GLU A 23 26.29 47.84 6.98
N GLU A 24 25.31 47.04 6.61
CA GLU A 24 25.06 46.62 5.24
C GLU A 24 24.57 47.86 4.51
N GLY A 25 25.51 48.70 4.11
CA GLY A 25 25.34 49.71 3.07
C GLY A 25 25.02 48.99 1.78
N HIS A 26 23.78 48.51 1.69
CA HIS A 26 23.12 48.06 0.49
C HIS A 26 23.08 49.29 -0.43
N LEU A 27 24.17 49.52 -1.17
CA LEU A 27 24.08 50.22 -2.43
C LEU A 27 23.00 49.48 -3.19
N GLU A 28 21.83 50.09 -3.35
CA GLU A 28 20.78 49.64 -4.25
C GLU A 28 21.36 49.72 -5.67
N ILE A 29 22.15 48.71 -6.03
CA ILE A 29 22.48 48.46 -7.41
C ILE A 29 21.14 48.09 -8.04
N GLU A 30 20.60 49.02 -8.81
CA GLU A 30 19.35 48.85 -9.53
C GLU A 30 19.48 47.61 -10.42
N GLN A 31 18.89 46.50 -9.95
CA GLN A 31 18.95 45.24 -10.66
C GLN A 31 18.15 45.38 -11.95
N ALA A 32 18.74 44.93 -13.06
CA ALA A 32 18.04 44.94 -14.34
C ALA A 32 16.75 44.12 -14.22
N SER A 33 15.59 44.78 -14.35
CA SER A 33 14.30 44.10 -14.32
C SER A 33 14.17 43.15 -15.50
N LEU A 34 13.54 41.99 -15.29
CA LEU A 34 13.25 41.04 -16.37
C LEU A 34 12.23 41.60 -17.38
N ASP A 35 11.38 42.54 -16.94
CA ASP A 35 10.24 43.04 -17.73
C ASP A 35 10.54 44.31 -18.54
N LYS A 36 11.51 45.14 -18.11
CA LYS A 36 11.87 46.38 -18.82
C LYS A 36 13.09 46.16 -19.71
N PRO A 37 13.02 46.50 -21.02
CA PRO A 37 14.18 46.46 -21.90
C PRO A 37 15.33 47.33 -21.40
N ILE A 38 16.56 46.94 -21.74
CA ILE A 38 17.74 47.75 -21.43
C ILE A 38 17.70 49.08 -22.19
N GLU A 39 17.77 50.18 -21.44
CA GLU A 39 17.79 51.54 -21.99
C GLU A 39 19.00 51.78 -22.89
N SER A 40 18.86 52.71 -23.83
CA SER A 40 19.92 53.03 -24.80
C SER A 40 21.17 53.68 -24.20
N ASP A 41 21.05 54.26 -23.00
CA ASP A 41 22.17 54.82 -22.24
C ASP A 41 23.07 53.75 -21.60
N ASN A 42 22.55 52.53 -21.45
CA ASN A 42 23.32 51.42 -20.87
C ASN A 42 24.54 51.08 -21.76
N ILE A 43 25.71 50.97 -21.14
CA ILE A 43 26.97 50.66 -21.84
C ILE A 43 26.85 49.35 -22.63
N GLY A 44 26.19 48.34 -22.08
CA GLY A 44 25.94 47.06 -22.74
C GLY A 44 25.05 47.19 -23.97
N HIS A 45 23.98 48.00 -23.89
CA HIS A 45 23.11 48.30 -25.03
C HIS A 45 23.91 48.92 -26.19
N ARG A 46 24.74 49.94 -25.88
CA ARG A 46 25.59 50.61 -26.86
C ARG A 46 26.65 49.69 -27.47
N LEU A 47 27.22 48.79 -26.66
CA LEU A 47 28.20 47.81 -27.13
C LEU A 47 27.55 46.81 -28.09
N LEU A 48 26.37 46.29 -27.75
CA LEU A 48 25.62 45.38 -28.61
C LEU A 48 25.28 46.04 -29.96
N GLN A 49 24.80 47.28 -29.95
CA GLN A 49 24.56 48.03 -31.18
C GLN A 49 25.82 48.17 -32.05
N LYS A 50 26.99 48.46 -31.45
CA LYS A 50 28.27 48.53 -32.18
C LYS A 50 28.66 47.21 -32.84
N HIS A 51 28.26 46.07 -32.25
CA HIS A 51 28.48 44.74 -32.82
C HIS A 51 27.37 44.30 -33.79
N GLY A 52 26.49 45.22 -34.21
CA GLY A 52 25.47 44.98 -35.24
C GLY A 52 24.15 44.41 -34.71
N TRP A 53 23.97 44.35 -33.38
CA TRP A 53 22.68 44.02 -32.79
C TRP A 53 21.69 45.19 -32.88
N LYS A 54 20.40 44.91 -33.11
CA LYS A 54 19.34 45.92 -33.14
C LYS A 54 18.32 45.62 -32.04
N LEU A 55 17.67 46.66 -31.53
CA LEU A 55 16.62 46.53 -30.53
C LEU A 55 15.50 45.59 -31.04
N GLY A 56 15.13 44.61 -30.22
CA GLY A 56 14.10 43.62 -30.56
C GLY A 56 14.59 42.47 -31.45
N GLN A 57 15.88 42.41 -31.79
CA GLN A 57 16.44 41.35 -32.63
C GLN A 57 17.02 40.22 -31.77
N GLY A 58 16.66 38.98 -32.09
CA GLY A 58 17.26 37.79 -31.48
C GLY A 58 18.75 37.67 -31.82
N LEU A 59 19.54 37.11 -30.90
CA LEU A 59 20.97 36.87 -31.11
C LEU A 59 21.22 35.64 -32.00
N GLY A 60 22.40 35.55 -32.61
CA GLY A 60 22.82 34.39 -33.44
C GLY A 60 22.86 34.69 -34.94
N LYS A 61 23.49 33.78 -35.71
CA LYS A 61 23.75 33.97 -37.16
C LYS A 61 22.47 34.13 -37.99
N SER A 62 21.38 33.49 -37.57
CA SER A 62 20.06 33.53 -38.20
C SER A 62 19.04 34.28 -37.35
N LEU A 63 19.50 35.01 -36.32
CA LEU A 63 18.64 35.77 -35.40
C LEU A 63 17.66 34.89 -34.61
N GLN A 64 18.04 33.63 -34.38
CA GLN A 64 17.19 32.61 -33.76
C GLN A 64 17.13 32.67 -32.23
N GLY A 65 17.95 33.53 -31.62
CA GLY A 65 18.00 33.69 -30.17
C GLY A 65 16.71 34.30 -29.62
N ARG A 66 16.31 33.85 -28.44
CA ARG A 66 15.16 34.39 -27.71
C ARG A 66 15.40 35.87 -27.39
N THR A 67 14.39 36.72 -27.63
CA THR A 67 14.44 38.17 -27.38
C THR A 67 14.27 38.51 -25.91
N ASP A 68 13.46 37.71 -25.21
CA ASP A 68 13.11 37.95 -23.81
C ASP A 68 13.86 36.98 -22.88
N PRO A 69 14.30 37.43 -21.71
CA PRO A 69 14.98 36.58 -20.75
C PRO A 69 14.10 35.39 -20.32
N ILE A 70 14.75 34.31 -19.90
CA ILE A 70 14.03 33.16 -19.34
C ILE A 70 13.61 33.52 -17.91
N PRO A 71 12.30 33.48 -17.59
CA PRO A 71 11.85 33.79 -16.24
C PRO A 71 12.39 32.74 -15.26
N ILE A 72 12.96 33.20 -14.15
CA ILE A 72 13.39 32.32 -13.07
C ILE A 72 12.20 32.16 -12.13
N VAL A 73 11.55 30.99 -12.19
CA VAL A 73 10.47 30.65 -11.26
C VAL A 73 11.10 30.11 -9.99
N VAL A 74 11.15 30.95 -8.95
CA VAL A 74 11.61 30.53 -7.62
C VAL A 74 10.45 29.86 -6.90
N LYS A 75 10.63 28.59 -6.54
CA LYS A 75 9.66 27.88 -5.72
C LYS A 75 9.85 28.27 -4.26
N TYR A 76 8.85 28.90 -3.68
CA TYR A 76 8.83 29.24 -2.25
C TYR A 76 8.29 28.10 -1.38
N ASP A 77 7.56 27.16 -1.97
CA ASP A 77 6.96 26.07 -1.21
C ASP A 77 7.99 25.00 -0.85
N VAL A 78 7.89 24.49 0.37
CA VAL A 78 8.71 23.37 0.88
C VAL A 78 8.20 22.01 0.31
N MET A 79 7.06 22.01 -0.38
CA MET A 79 6.50 20.80 -0.96
C MET A 79 7.37 20.27 -2.10
N GLY A 80 7.35 18.95 -2.31
CA GLY A 80 8.00 18.33 -3.48
C GLY A 80 7.46 18.89 -4.80
N MET A 81 8.27 18.85 -5.87
CA MET A 81 7.77 19.14 -7.22
C MET A 81 6.64 18.16 -7.58
N GLY A 82 5.57 18.65 -8.21
CA GLY A 82 4.38 17.86 -8.55
C GLY A 82 3.39 17.59 -7.39
N ARG A 83 3.77 17.83 -6.13
CA ARG A 83 2.86 17.59 -4.99
C ARG A 83 1.67 18.55 -4.95
N MET A 84 1.91 19.82 -5.29
CA MET A 84 0.86 20.84 -5.34
C MET A 84 -0.17 20.51 -6.43
N GLU A 85 0.29 20.02 -7.58
CA GLU A 85 -0.56 19.60 -8.70
C GLU A 85 -1.48 18.45 -8.27
N MET A 86 -0.94 17.42 -7.60
CA MET A 86 -1.75 16.33 -7.04
C MET A 86 -2.79 16.81 -6.01
N GLU A 87 -2.44 17.80 -5.17
CA GLU A 87 -3.38 18.37 -4.21
C GLU A 87 -4.49 19.18 -4.89
N LEU A 88 -4.19 19.88 -5.99
CA LEU A 88 -5.17 20.59 -6.80
C LEU A 88 -6.11 19.62 -7.50
N ASP A 89 -5.59 18.59 -8.16
CA ASP A 89 -6.40 17.56 -8.82
C ASP A 89 -7.37 16.89 -7.83
N TYR A 90 -6.89 16.61 -6.61
CA TYR A 90 -7.74 16.04 -5.55
C TYR A 90 -8.84 17.01 -5.09
N ALA A 91 -8.53 18.31 -5.02
CA ALA A 91 -9.50 19.34 -4.67
C ALA A 91 -10.53 19.55 -5.80
N GLU A 92 -10.10 19.51 -7.05
CA GLU A 92 -10.96 19.55 -8.23
C GLU A 92 -11.90 18.34 -8.25
N ASP A 93 -11.39 17.11 -8.12
CA ASP A 93 -12.22 15.89 -8.04
C ASP A 93 -13.24 15.94 -6.90
N ALA A 94 -12.88 16.55 -5.77
CA ALA A 94 -13.79 16.72 -4.63
C ALA A 94 -14.89 17.77 -4.88
N THR A 95 -14.66 18.74 -5.77
CA THR A 95 -15.57 19.87 -6.02
C THR A 95 -16.36 19.76 -7.32
N GLU A 96 -15.82 19.08 -8.34
CA GLU A 96 -16.41 18.98 -9.68
C GLU A 96 -17.74 18.22 -9.71
N ARG A 97 -17.94 17.23 -8.83
CA ARG A 97 -19.13 16.38 -8.88
C ARG A 97 -19.74 16.22 -7.49
N ARG A 98 -21.00 16.65 -7.35
CA ARG A 98 -21.87 16.20 -6.25
C ARG A 98 -21.79 14.67 -6.25
N ARG A 99 -21.32 14.06 -5.16
CA ARG A 99 -21.32 12.61 -5.01
C ARG A 99 -22.76 12.13 -5.25
N VAL A 100 -23.00 11.51 -6.41
CA VAL A 100 -24.27 10.85 -6.70
C VAL A 100 -24.40 9.74 -5.67
N LEU A 101 -25.36 9.90 -4.76
CA LEU A 101 -25.63 8.89 -3.74
C LEU A 101 -25.96 7.57 -4.46
N GLU A 102 -25.62 6.43 -3.87
CA GLU A 102 -25.97 5.11 -4.45
C GLU A 102 -27.46 4.98 -4.78
N VAL A 103 -28.30 5.76 -4.11
CA VAL A 103 -29.76 5.86 -4.29
C VAL A 103 -30.17 6.59 -5.59
N GLU A 104 -29.34 7.47 -6.13
CA GLU A 104 -29.60 8.19 -7.40
C GLU A 104 -29.08 7.42 -8.63
N LYS A 105 -28.29 6.36 -8.46
CA LYS A 105 -27.90 5.48 -9.57
C LYS A 105 -29.09 4.59 -9.94
N GLU A 106 -29.66 4.80 -11.13
CA GLU A 106 -30.70 3.92 -11.65
C GLU A 106 -30.19 2.47 -11.70
N ASP A 107 -30.97 1.57 -11.11
CA ASP A 107 -30.74 0.13 -11.02
C ASP A 107 -30.89 -0.54 -12.41
N THR A 108 -30.02 -0.17 -13.34
CA THR A 108 -29.93 -0.81 -14.65
C THR A 108 -29.41 -2.24 -14.49
N GLU A 109 -29.93 -3.16 -15.30
CA GLU A 109 -29.54 -4.57 -15.26
C GLU A 109 -28.04 -4.75 -15.55
N GLU A 110 -27.47 -3.86 -16.35
CA GLU A 110 -26.03 -3.78 -16.63
C GLU A 110 -25.20 -3.39 -15.40
N LEU A 111 -25.68 -2.50 -14.53
CA LEU A 111 -24.98 -2.11 -13.31
C LEU A 111 -25.00 -3.26 -12.29
N ARG A 112 -26.11 -3.99 -12.21
CA ARG A 112 -26.22 -5.21 -11.39
C ARG A 112 -25.28 -6.30 -11.89
N GLN A 113 -25.14 -6.47 -13.20
CA GLN A 113 -24.19 -7.42 -13.77
C GLN A 113 -22.74 -7.00 -13.48
N LYS A 114 -22.39 -5.73 -13.65
CA LYS A 114 -21.06 -5.19 -13.31
C LYS A 114 -20.71 -5.40 -11.84
N TYR A 115 -21.66 -5.21 -10.92
CA TYR A 115 -21.44 -5.46 -9.50
C TYR A 115 -21.22 -6.95 -9.21
N LYS A 116 -22.01 -7.85 -9.81
CA LYS A 116 -21.80 -9.31 -9.70
C LYS A 116 -20.41 -9.71 -10.20
N ASP A 117 -20.02 -9.24 -11.38
CA ASP A 117 -18.71 -9.54 -11.96
C ASP A 117 -17.57 -8.99 -11.09
N TYR A 118 -17.74 -7.82 -10.47
CA TYR A 118 -16.77 -7.25 -9.54
C TYR A 118 -16.63 -8.11 -8.28
N VAL A 119 -17.75 -8.46 -7.64
CA VAL A 119 -17.78 -9.31 -6.44
C VAL A 119 -17.19 -10.70 -6.74
N ASP A 120 -17.48 -11.27 -7.91
CA ASP A 120 -16.94 -12.57 -8.30
C ASP A 120 -15.44 -12.50 -8.58
N LYS A 121 -14.94 -11.41 -9.17
CA LYS A 121 -13.50 -11.15 -9.31
C LYS A 121 -12.82 -11.00 -7.95
N GLU A 122 -13.40 -10.24 -7.03
CA GLU A 122 -12.85 -10.09 -5.67
C GLU A 122 -12.79 -11.43 -4.93
N LYS A 123 -13.86 -12.24 -5.03
CA LYS A 123 -13.86 -13.60 -4.48
C LYS A 123 -12.81 -14.50 -5.12
N ALA A 124 -12.63 -14.41 -6.44
CA ALA A 124 -11.61 -15.18 -7.14
C ALA A 124 -10.20 -14.78 -6.70
N ILE A 125 -9.93 -13.49 -6.53
CA ILE A 125 -8.65 -12.97 -6.01
C ILE A 125 -8.44 -13.42 -4.57
N ALA A 126 -9.45 -13.29 -3.71
CA ALA A 126 -9.38 -13.71 -2.31
C ALA A 126 -9.08 -15.21 -2.19
N LYS A 127 -9.76 -16.04 -2.99
CA LYS A 127 -9.52 -17.49 -3.06
C LYS A 127 -8.11 -17.81 -3.54
N ALA A 128 -7.61 -17.13 -4.57
CA ALA A 128 -6.26 -17.33 -5.06
C ALA A 128 -5.20 -16.97 -4.00
N LEU A 129 -5.41 -15.90 -3.24
CA LEU A 129 -4.54 -15.52 -2.12
C LEU A 129 -4.60 -16.54 -0.97
N GLU A 130 -5.79 -17.08 -0.69
CA GLU A 130 -5.97 -18.13 0.31
C GLU A 130 -5.26 -19.42 -0.10
N ASP A 131 -5.39 -19.86 -1.35
CA ASP A 131 -4.69 -21.03 -1.90
C ASP A 131 -3.16 -20.83 -1.81
N LEU A 132 -2.66 -19.64 -2.14
CA LEU A 132 -1.23 -19.31 -1.98
C LEU A 132 -0.78 -19.34 -0.52
N ARG A 133 -1.62 -18.89 0.42
CA ARG A 133 -1.33 -18.93 1.86
C ARG A 133 -1.35 -20.35 2.39
N ALA A 134 -2.30 -21.18 1.94
CA ALA A 134 -2.42 -22.59 2.32
C ALA A 134 -1.18 -23.39 1.92
N ASN A 135 -0.54 -23.05 0.79
CA ASN A 135 0.70 -23.70 0.37
C ASN A 135 1.87 -23.53 1.36
N PHE A 136 1.87 -22.45 2.16
CA PHE A 136 2.88 -22.19 3.19
C PHE A 136 2.39 -22.54 4.60
N TYR A 137 1.34 -23.36 4.71
CA TYR A 137 0.80 -23.82 5.97
C TYR A 137 1.22 -25.26 6.26
N CYS A 138 1.73 -25.51 7.47
CA CYS A 138 2.02 -26.86 7.94
C CYS A 138 0.95 -27.35 8.93
N GLU A 139 0.08 -28.26 8.49
CA GLU A 139 -0.96 -28.88 9.34
C GLU A 139 -0.40 -29.75 10.48
N LEU A 140 0.83 -30.25 10.36
CA LEU A 140 1.42 -31.06 11.42
C LEU A 140 1.86 -30.20 12.60
N CYS A 141 2.27 -28.98 12.32
CA CYS A 141 2.87 -28.08 13.30
C CYS A 141 2.01 -26.87 13.63
N ASP A 142 0.87 -26.70 12.93
CA ASP A 142 -0.03 -25.56 13.00
C ASP A 142 0.72 -24.23 12.85
N LYS A 143 1.64 -24.18 11.87
CA LYS A 143 2.49 -23.02 11.59
C LYS A 143 2.21 -22.49 10.18
N GLN A 144 1.89 -21.21 10.11
CA GLN A 144 1.80 -20.44 8.86
C GLN A 144 3.14 -19.77 8.59
N TYR A 145 3.72 -20.03 7.42
CA TYR A 145 4.93 -19.38 6.95
C TYR A 145 4.59 -18.29 5.93
N GLN A 146 5.38 -17.22 5.92
CA GLN A 146 5.19 -16.09 5.00
C GLN A 146 6.04 -16.23 3.74
N LYS A 147 7.20 -16.90 3.86
CA LYS A 147 8.12 -17.15 2.74
C LYS A 147 8.27 -18.63 2.45
N HIS A 148 8.39 -18.94 1.15
CA HIS A 148 8.61 -20.31 0.68
C HIS A 148 9.84 -20.98 1.31
N GLN A 149 10.94 -20.25 1.44
CA GLN A 149 12.19 -20.78 2.00
C GLN A 149 12.03 -21.22 3.48
N GLU A 150 11.27 -20.47 4.27
CA GLU A 150 11.03 -20.80 5.67
C GLU A 150 10.17 -22.07 5.81
N PHE A 151 9.19 -22.22 4.92
CA PHE A 151 8.36 -23.41 4.85
C PHE A 151 9.18 -24.64 4.45
N ASP A 152 10.00 -24.55 3.40
CA ASP A 152 10.82 -25.67 2.95
C ASP A 152 11.83 -26.11 4.02
N ASN A 153 12.50 -25.16 4.67
CA ASN A 153 13.37 -25.43 5.82
C ASN A 153 12.62 -26.11 6.97
N HIS A 154 11.35 -25.74 7.20
CA HIS A 154 10.53 -26.39 8.19
C HIS A 154 10.21 -27.85 7.82
N ILE A 155 9.77 -28.13 6.59
CA ILE A 155 9.45 -29.48 6.13
C ILE A 155 10.68 -30.40 6.23
N ASN A 156 11.87 -29.85 5.93
CA ASN A 156 13.14 -30.57 6.02
C ASN A 156 13.71 -30.66 7.45
N SER A 157 13.07 -30.04 8.46
CA SER A 157 13.54 -30.06 9.85
C SER A 157 13.32 -31.43 10.51
N TYR A 158 14.25 -31.79 11.41
CA TYR A 158 14.20 -33.06 12.15
C TYR A 158 12.90 -33.23 12.94
N ASP A 159 12.45 -32.17 13.63
CA ASP A 159 11.20 -32.17 14.41
C ASP A 159 9.97 -32.42 13.54
N HIS A 160 9.91 -31.81 12.34
CA HIS A 160 8.81 -32.02 11.41
C HIS A 160 8.75 -33.48 10.95
N ALA A 161 9.88 -34.04 10.52
CA ALA A 161 9.97 -35.43 10.09
C ALA A 161 9.61 -36.41 11.23
N HIS A 162 10.02 -36.12 12.47
CA HIS A 162 9.66 -36.94 13.62
C HIS A 162 8.16 -36.91 13.91
N LYS A 163 7.55 -35.72 13.88
CA LYS A 163 6.11 -35.54 14.10
C LYS A 163 5.29 -36.21 13.00
N GLN A 164 5.76 -36.15 11.75
CA GLN A 164 5.17 -36.83 10.61
C GLN A 164 5.19 -38.35 10.78
N ARG A 165 6.36 -38.93 11.12
CA ARG A 165 6.48 -40.37 11.39
C ARG A 165 5.58 -40.81 12.55
N LEU A 166 5.44 -39.98 13.58
CA LEU A 166 4.58 -40.29 14.73
C LEU A 166 3.09 -40.29 14.34
N LYS A 167 2.64 -39.34 13.51
CA LYS A 167 1.28 -39.30 12.97
C LYS A 167 1.00 -40.52 12.09
N ASP A 168 1.92 -40.86 11.18
CA ASP A 168 1.78 -42.02 10.30
C ASP A 168 1.68 -43.34 11.09
N LEU A 169 2.55 -43.51 12.10
CA LEU A 169 2.51 -44.67 12.99
C LEU A 169 1.16 -44.75 13.72
N LYS A 170 0.69 -43.64 14.30
CA LYS A 170 -0.61 -43.58 15.00
C LYS A 170 -1.78 -43.88 14.06
N GLN A 171 -1.75 -43.37 12.83
CA GLN A 171 -2.78 -43.60 11.82
C GLN A 171 -2.81 -45.08 11.39
N ARG A 172 -1.64 -45.69 11.19
CA ARG A 172 -1.53 -47.12 10.85
C ARG A 172 -2.01 -48.02 11.98
N GLU A 173 -1.67 -47.72 13.23
CA GLU A 173 -2.17 -48.44 14.41
C GLU A 173 -3.69 -48.28 14.55
N PHE A 174 -4.22 -47.07 14.35
CA PHE A 174 -5.67 -46.82 14.37
C PHE A 174 -6.40 -47.62 13.29
N ALA A 175 -5.89 -47.64 12.05
CA ALA A 175 -6.49 -48.42 10.97
C ALA A 175 -6.50 -49.93 11.26
N ARG A 176 -5.45 -50.48 11.88
CA ARG A 176 -5.42 -51.88 12.34
C ARG A 176 -6.46 -52.15 13.45
N ASN A 177 -6.61 -51.22 14.39
CA ASN A 177 -7.58 -51.35 15.48
C ASN A 177 -9.03 -51.23 14.99
N VAL A 178 -9.31 -50.32 14.06
CA VAL A 178 -10.64 -50.19 13.45
C VAL A 178 -10.97 -51.41 12.59
N SER A 179 -10.05 -51.89 11.74
CA SER A 179 -10.30 -53.05 10.88
C SER A 179 -10.52 -54.34 11.69
N SER A 180 -9.78 -54.55 12.78
CA SER A 180 -9.98 -55.71 13.66
C SER A 180 -11.31 -55.67 14.42
N ARG A 181 -11.74 -54.49 14.89
CA ARG A 181 -13.08 -54.29 15.47
C ARG A 181 -14.18 -54.49 14.44
N SER A 182 -14.05 -53.89 13.26
CA SER A 182 -15.01 -54.03 12.16
C SER A 182 -15.21 -55.48 11.74
N ARG A 183 -14.13 -56.26 11.54
CA ARG A 183 -14.22 -57.69 11.23
C ARG A 183 -14.92 -58.50 12.33
N LYS A 184 -14.71 -58.13 13.60
CA LYS A 184 -15.35 -58.80 14.73
C LYS A 184 -16.86 -58.49 14.77
N ASP A 185 -17.24 -57.25 14.50
CA ASP A 185 -18.63 -56.83 14.52
C ASP A 185 -19.40 -57.32 13.29
N GLU A 186 -18.78 -57.33 12.11
CA GLU A 186 -19.33 -57.92 10.88
C GLU A 186 -19.63 -59.42 11.09
N ARG A 187 -18.70 -60.18 11.69
CA ARG A 187 -18.92 -61.60 12.01
C ARG A 187 -20.06 -61.83 13.04
N LYS A 188 -20.34 -60.87 13.92
CA LYS A 188 -21.50 -60.94 14.83
C LYS A 188 -22.80 -60.64 14.07
N GLN A 189 -22.79 -59.60 13.23
CA GLN A 189 -23.94 -59.22 12.41
C GLN A 189 -24.32 -60.35 11.45
N GLU A 190 -23.35 -60.96 10.79
CA GLU A 190 -23.56 -62.11 9.90
C GLU A 190 -24.20 -63.30 10.66
N LYS A 191 -23.72 -63.62 11.87
CA LYS A 191 -24.34 -64.65 12.72
C LYS A 191 -25.76 -64.29 13.14
N ALA A 192 -26.03 -63.03 13.48
CA ALA A 192 -27.37 -62.57 13.85
C ALA A 192 -28.34 -62.66 12.67
N LEU A 193 -27.90 -62.22 11.48
CA LEU A 193 -28.67 -62.34 10.23
C LEU A 193 -28.96 -63.80 9.90
N ARG A 194 -27.97 -64.70 10.03
CA ARG A 194 -28.16 -66.13 9.80
C ARG A 194 -29.18 -66.75 10.75
N ARG A 195 -29.13 -66.41 12.04
CA ARG A 195 -30.13 -66.86 13.03
C ARG A 195 -31.54 -66.34 12.71
N LEU A 196 -31.63 -65.10 12.25
CA LEU A 196 -32.91 -64.48 11.89
C LEU A 196 -33.51 -65.14 10.63
N HIS A 197 -32.68 -65.49 9.66
CA HIS A 197 -33.07 -66.26 8.49
C HIS A 197 -33.60 -67.66 8.87
N GLU A 198 -32.89 -68.37 9.74
CA GLU A 198 -33.28 -69.71 10.21
C GLU A 198 -34.64 -69.70 10.96
N LEU A 199 -34.87 -68.70 11.81
CA LEU A 199 -36.17 -68.50 12.47
C LEU A 199 -37.30 -68.21 11.47
N ALA A 200 -37.01 -67.47 10.40
CA ALA A 200 -37.98 -67.19 9.35
C ALA A 200 -38.34 -68.45 8.54
N GLU A 201 -37.39 -69.35 8.27
CA GLU A 201 -37.64 -70.63 7.60
C GLU A 201 -38.49 -71.58 8.47
N GLN A 202 -38.22 -71.65 9.77
CA GLN A 202 -39.04 -72.45 10.71
C GLN A 202 -40.50 -71.99 10.77
N ARG A 203 -40.75 -70.67 10.71
CA ARG A 203 -42.11 -70.10 10.62
C ARG A 203 -42.79 -70.33 9.27
N ARG A 204 -42.03 -70.64 8.23
CA ARG A 204 -42.55 -70.83 6.86
C ARG A 204 -42.94 -72.29 6.58
N GLN A 205 -42.53 -73.23 7.44
CA GLN A 205 -43.06 -74.59 7.38
C GLN A 205 -44.52 -74.58 7.86
N PRO A 206 -45.48 -75.05 7.06
CA PRO A 206 -46.85 -75.15 7.50
C PRO A 206 -46.94 -76.22 8.59
N GLU A 207 -47.35 -75.82 9.79
CA GLU A 207 -47.79 -76.75 10.83
C GLU A 207 -48.99 -77.52 10.26
N TRP A 208 -48.81 -78.82 10.04
CA TRP A 208 -49.84 -79.74 9.57
C TRP A 208 -50.63 -80.31 10.74
#